data_AF-A0A8T7EQ71-F1
#
_entry.id   AF-A0A8T7EQ71-F1
#
_cell.length_a   1.000
_cell.length_b   1.000
_cell.length_c   1.000
_cell.angle_alpha   90.00
_cell.angle_beta   90.00
_cell.angle_gamma   90.00
#
_symmetry.space_group_name_H-M   'P 1'
#
loop_
_entity.id
_entity.type
_entity.pdbx_description
1 polymer ?
#
loop_
_entity_poly.entity_id
_entity_poly.type
_entity_poly.pdbx_seq_one_letter_code
_entity_poly.pdbx_strand_id
1 'polypeptide(L)'
;MIALAAVIALALIARLVDIQNVEFFHDEAMVAMMAQEMADGLTFPLQGILSSVGIPNPPTSIYVMAVPYVFTNNPVVVTAFIALLNAAGVGVLWAIARRWIGYVPALAAGIWLAVTPWAVLYSRKIWAQDYMLPFLLVALAAALWGWKGGRRWGQLAMLPVMLFGMQIHFAGWALVPLFRMDRMARAQSNASAPVRSEHRARRRGNAAVYPRTHTDLARRPDTDRGCRFTQRRGSGWVGRKPRLHQPPDDRRRD
;
A
#
# COMPACT_ATOMS: atom_id res chain seq x y z
N MET A 1 -6.60 -0.11 -15.95
CA MET A 1 -5.33 -0.44 -16.62
C MET A 1 -4.84 0.70 -17.50
N ILE A 2 -5.67 1.22 -18.43
CA ILE A 2 -5.31 2.35 -19.32
C ILE A 2 -4.73 3.56 -18.54
N ALA A 3 -5.41 4.01 -17.49
CA ALA A 3 -4.93 5.18 -16.73
C ALA A 3 -3.58 4.96 -16.03
N LEU A 4 -3.32 3.77 -15.49
CA LEU A 4 -2.01 3.44 -14.91
C LEU A 4 -0.93 3.41 -15.99
N ALA A 5 -1.22 2.80 -17.14
CA ALA A 5 -0.30 2.78 -18.28
C ALA A 5 0.02 4.20 -18.77
N ALA A 6 -0.97 5.08 -18.85
CA ALA A 6 -0.78 6.48 -19.21
C ALA A 6 0.08 7.24 -18.20
N VAL A 7 -0.12 7.01 -16.89
CA VAL A 7 0.71 7.62 -15.84
C VAL A 7 2.16 7.12 -15.89
N ILE A 8 2.36 5.82 -16.10
CA ILE A 8 3.72 5.26 -16.24
C ILE A 8 4.37 5.79 -17.52
N ALA A 9 3.65 5.82 -18.63
CA ALA A 9 4.15 6.39 -19.89
C ALA A 9 4.56 7.86 -19.71
N LEU A 10 3.74 8.66 -19.04
CA LEU A 10 4.07 10.05 -18.71
C LEU A 10 5.34 10.14 -17.85
N ALA A 11 5.48 9.30 -16.84
CA ALA A 11 6.66 9.25 -15.97
C ALA A 11 7.93 8.86 -16.75
N LEU A 12 7.82 7.93 -17.69
CA LEU A 12 8.91 7.50 -18.56
C LEU A 12 9.31 8.60 -19.55
N ILE A 13 8.34 9.22 -20.23
CA ILE A 13 8.60 10.33 -21.16
C ILE A 13 9.31 11.45 -20.43
N ALA A 14 8.81 11.88 -19.26
CA ALA A 14 9.41 12.95 -18.48
C ALA A 14 10.87 12.68 -18.08
N ARG A 15 11.26 11.41 -17.93
CA ARG A 15 12.59 11.02 -17.44
C ARG A 15 13.56 10.62 -18.54
N LEU A 16 13.07 10.00 -19.61
CA LEU A 16 13.91 9.44 -20.68
C LEU A 16 14.09 10.37 -21.87
N VAL A 17 13.23 11.38 -22.03
CA VAL A 17 13.45 12.41 -23.05
C VAL A 17 14.76 13.12 -22.75
N ASP A 18 15.62 13.15 -23.76
CA ASP A 18 16.93 13.82 -23.72
C ASP A 18 17.82 13.32 -22.56
N ILE A 19 17.76 12.02 -22.26
CA ILE A 19 18.46 11.38 -21.14
C ILE A 19 19.99 11.58 -21.16
N GLN A 20 20.58 11.89 -22.31
CA GLN A 20 22.01 12.21 -22.41
C GLN A 20 22.38 13.57 -21.79
N ASN A 21 21.43 14.51 -21.70
CA ASN A 21 21.66 15.84 -21.14
C ASN A 21 21.29 15.84 -19.66
N VAL A 22 22.23 15.34 -18.86
CA VAL A 22 22.11 15.26 -17.41
C VAL A 22 23.41 15.72 -16.77
N GLU A 23 23.30 16.19 -15.53
CA GLU A 23 24.45 16.56 -14.73
C GLU A 23 25.31 15.32 -14.46
N PHE A 24 26.62 15.46 -14.67
CA PHE A 24 27.59 14.39 -14.47
C PHE A 24 28.88 15.01 -13.95
N PHE A 25 29.03 15.02 -12.64
CA PHE A 25 30.18 15.58 -11.95
C PHE A 25 31.08 14.47 -11.40
N HIS A 26 31.96 14.85 -10.47
CA HIS A 26 32.97 13.97 -9.90
C HIS A 26 32.36 12.75 -9.19
N ASP A 27 31.30 12.95 -8.41
CA ASP A 27 30.67 11.87 -7.64
C ASP A 27 30.00 10.85 -8.56
N GLU A 28 29.28 11.30 -9.60
CA GLU A 28 28.67 10.43 -10.60
C GLU A 28 29.74 9.62 -11.35
N ALA A 29 30.85 10.26 -11.74
CA ALA A 29 31.96 9.61 -12.40
C ALA A 29 32.61 8.53 -11.52
N MET A 30 32.83 8.83 -10.24
CA MET A 30 33.43 7.89 -9.29
C MET A 30 32.52 6.68 -9.04
N VAL A 31 31.23 6.91 -8.85
CA VAL A 31 30.25 5.82 -8.66
C VAL A 31 30.14 4.98 -9.93
N ALA A 32 30.08 5.60 -11.12
CA ALA A 32 30.04 4.91 -12.40
C ALA A 32 31.26 4.02 -12.61
N MET A 33 32.46 4.55 -12.35
CA MET A 33 33.72 3.80 -12.49
C MET A 33 33.78 2.61 -11.53
N MET A 34 33.47 2.79 -10.24
CA MET A 34 33.46 1.69 -9.27
C MET A 34 32.43 0.60 -9.62
N ALA A 35 31.26 1.00 -10.12
CA ALA A 35 30.21 0.07 -10.52
C ALA A 35 30.60 -0.70 -11.80
N GLN A 36 31.28 -0.05 -12.73
CA GLN A 36 31.80 -0.68 -13.94
C GLN A 36 32.95 -1.65 -13.62
N GLU A 37 33.93 -1.25 -12.81
CA GLU A 37 35.03 -2.12 -12.37
C GLU A 37 34.51 -3.38 -11.65
N MET A 38 33.45 -3.23 -10.85
CA MET A 38 32.79 -4.38 -10.23
C MET A 38 32.10 -5.27 -11.26
N ALA A 39 31.38 -4.69 -12.22
CA ALA A 39 30.71 -5.45 -13.29
C ALA A 39 31.71 -6.22 -14.18
N ASP A 40 32.87 -5.63 -14.43
CA ASP A 40 33.99 -6.23 -15.15
C ASP A 40 34.76 -7.29 -14.32
N GLY A 41 34.39 -7.45 -13.03
CA GLY A 41 35.01 -8.41 -12.12
C GLY A 41 36.41 -8.01 -11.63
N LEU A 42 36.80 -6.74 -11.82
CA LEU A 42 38.10 -6.22 -11.42
C LEU A 42 38.17 -5.93 -9.91
N THR A 43 37.06 -5.50 -9.32
CA THR A 43 36.97 -5.17 -7.90
C THR A 43 35.68 -5.71 -7.27
N PHE A 44 35.67 -5.83 -5.94
CA PHE A 44 34.44 -6.08 -5.17
C PHE A 44 34.35 -5.06 -4.02
N PRO A 45 33.76 -3.87 -4.27
CA PRO A 45 33.83 -2.76 -3.34
C PRO A 45 33.05 -3.01 -2.04
N LEU A 46 33.74 -3.00 -0.89
CA LEU A 46 33.09 -3.12 0.43
C LEU A 46 32.53 -1.79 0.95
N GLN A 47 32.84 -0.70 0.25
CA GLN A 47 32.38 0.66 0.53
C GLN A 47 32.13 1.38 -0.80
N GLY A 48 31.32 2.44 -0.77
CA GLY A 48 31.13 3.37 -1.87
C GLY A 48 32.11 4.54 -1.83
N ILE A 49 31.79 5.58 -2.58
CA ILE A 49 32.58 6.83 -2.63
C ILE A 49 32.66 7.51 -1.25
N LEU A 50 33.71 8.29 -1.04
CA LEU A 50 33.91 9.07 0.18
C LEU A 50 32.94 10.26 0.20
N SER A 51 32.19 10.43 1.28
CA SER A 51 31.36 11.63 1.46
C SER A 51 32.19 12.84 1.89
N SER A 52 31.63 14.05 1.76
CA SER A 52 32.29 15.30 2.19
C SER A 52 32.56 15.38 3.70
N VAL A 53 31.94 14.50 4.51
CA VAL A 53 32.20 14.39 5.96
C VAL A 53 33.26 13.33 6.29
N GLY A 54 33.93 12.76 5.28
CA GLY A 54 35.01 11.78 5.45
C GLY A 54 34.53 10.36 5.79
N ILE A 55 33.23 10.09 5.71
CA ILE A 55 32.65 8.76 5.94
C ILE A 55 32.33 8.13 4.58
N PRO A 56 32.87 6.94 4.26
CA PRO A 56 32.51 6.23 3.04
C PRO A 56 31.02 5.88 2.99
N ASN A 57 30.40 6.06 1.83
CA ASN A 57 29.04 5.61 1.61
C ASN A 57 28.95 4.08 1.69
N PRO A 58 27.80 3.49 2.02
CA PRO A 58 27.65 2.04 1.93
C PRO A 58 27.76 1.56 0.47
N PRO A 59 28.19 0.30 0.23
CA PRO A 59 28.49 -0.18 -1.12
C PRO A 59 27.25 -0.49 -1.97
N THR A 60 26.05 -0.48 -1.37
CA THR A 60 24.80 -0.90 -2.03
C THR A 60 24.54 -0.17 -3.35
N SER A 61 24.84 1.13 -3.42
CA SER A 61 24.66 1.89 -4.67
C SER A 61 25.58 1.44 -5.78
N ILE A 62 26.81 1.04 -5.46
CA ILE A 62 27.74 0.46 -6.43
C ILE A 62 27.15 -0.84 -6.98
N TYR A 63 26.62 -1.69 -6.09
CA TYR A 63 26.04 -2.98 -6.48
C TYR A 63 24.81 -2.84 -7.37
N VAL A 64 23.93 -1.88 -7.05
CA VAL A 64 22.73 -1.61 -7.84
C VAL A 64 23.09 -1.07 -9.22
N MET A 65 24.05 -0.15 -9.29
CA MET A 65 24.45 0.48 -10.54
C MET A 65 25.34 -0.41 -11.41
N ALA A 66 26.00 -1.42 -10.83
CA ALA A 66 26.76 -2.42 -11.58
C ALA A 66 25.87 -3.28 -12.49
N VAL A 67 24.58 -3.46 -12.15
CA VAL A 67 23.63 -4.31 -12.90
C VAL A 67 23.57 -3.96 -14.40
N PRO A 68 23.31 -2.70 -14.81
CA PRO A 68 23.36 -2.33 -16.23
C PRO A 68 24.77 -2.41 -16.83
N TYR A 69 25.83 -2.18 -16.04
CA TYR A 69 27.21 -2.24 -16.53
C TYR A 69 27.63 -3.64 -17.00
N VAL A 70 27.00 -4.70 -16.49
CA VAL A 70 27.21 -6.09 -17.00
C VAL A 70 26.91 -6.21 -18.49
N PHE A 71 26.06 -5.34 -19.05
CA PHE A 71 25.62 -5.41 -20.45
C PHE A 71 26.22 -4.31 -21.33
N THR A 72 26.75 -3.22 -20.74
CA THR A 72 27.20 -2.05 -21.49
C THR A 72 28.11 -1.16 -20.67
N ASN A 73 29.08 -0.50 -21.33
CA ASN A 73 29.94 0.51 -20.70
C ASN A 73 29.38 1.94 -20.81
N ASN A 74 28.14 2.09 -21.30
CA ASN A 74 27.56 3.40 -21.52
C ASN A 74 26.83 3.90 -20.25
N PRO A 75 27.31 4.97 -19.57
CA PRO A 75 26.70 5.48 -18.35
C PRO A 75 25.27 6.00 -18.57
N VAL A 76 24.91 6.39 -19.80
CA VAL A 76 23.54 6.82 -20.14
C VAL A 76 22.52 5.69 -19.89
N VAL A 77 22.92 4.43 -20.08
CA VAL A 77 22.05 3.27 -19.81
C VAL A 77 21.82 3.09 -18.31
N VAL A 78 22.82 3.41 -17.48
CA VAL A 78 22.69 3.38 -16.02
C VAL A 78 21.76 4.48 -15.53
N THR A 79 21.87 5.68 -16.12
CA THR A 79 20.91 6.76 -15.89
C THR A 79 19.49 6.35 -16.28
N ALA A 80 19.32 5.70 -17.44
CA ALA A 80 18.02 5.19 -17.87
C ALA A 80 17.48 4.12 -16.91
N PHE A 81 18.35 3.25 -16.37
CA PHE A 81 17.96 2.27 -15.37
C PHE A 81 17.41 2.92 -14.09
N ILE A 82 18.06 3.97 -13.59
CA ILE A 82 17.57 4.76 -12.44
C ILE A 82 16.21 5.42 -12.75
N ALA A 83 16.06 5.97 -13.96
CA ALA A 83 14.78 6.52 -14.41
C ALA A 83 13.66 5.48 -14.44
N LEU A 84 13.96 4.24 -14.89
CA LEU A 84 13.02 3.13 -14.92
C LEU A 84 12.59 2.70 -13.51
N LEU A 85 13.54 2.60 -12.56
CA LEU A 85 13.23 2.31 -11.16
C LEU A 85 12.25 3.34 -10.57
N ASN A 86 12.48 4.62 -10.85
CA ASN A 86 11.60 5.69 -10.37
C ASN A 86 10.23 5.68 -11.05
N ALA A 87 10.16 5.40 -12.34
CA ALA A 87 8.88 5.23 -13.04
C ALA A 87 8.08 4.04 -12.47
N ALA A 88 8.75 2.94 -12.09
CA ALA A 88 8.12 1.85 -11.35
C ALA A 88 7.61 2.32 -9.97
N GLY A 89 8.37 3.17 -9.28
CA GLY A 89 7.95 3.86 -8.05
C GLY A 89 6.63 4.62 -8.21
N VAL A 90 6.45 5.36 -9.31
CA VAL A 90 5.17 6.02 -9.63
C VAL A 90 4.02 5.00 -9.70
N GLY A 91 4.27 3.84 -10.32
CA GLY A 91 3.30 2.74 -10.36
C GLY A 91 2.95 2.19 -8.96
N VAL A 92 3.93 2.08 -8.06
CA VAL A 92 3.71 1.67 -6.66
C VAL A 92 2.87 2.72 -5.92
N LEU A 93 3.16 4.01 -6.06
CA LEU A 93 2.35 5.08 -5.46
C LEU A 93 0.90 5.01 -5.95
N TRP A 94 0.70 4.86 -7.26
CA TRP A 94 -0.63 4.66 -7.82
C TRP A 94 -1.34 3.47 -7.17
N ALA A 95 -0.67 2.32 -7.04
CA ALA A 95 -1.26 1.11 -6.47
C ALA A 95 -1.70 1.32 -5.01
N ILE A 96 -0.88 2.00 -4.21
CA ILE A 96 -1.20 2.36 -2.82
C ILE A 96 -2.47 3.24 -2.78
N ALA A 97 -2.45 4.36 -3.51
CA ALA A 97 -3.55 5.32 -3.50
C ALA A 97 -4.85 4.70 -4.05
N ARG A 98 -4.75 3.91 -5.11
CA ARG A 98 -5.89 3.24 -5.76
C ARG A 98 -6.57 2.24 -4.82
N ARG A 99 -5.78 1.57 -3.98
CA ARG A 99 -6.26 0.53 -3.06
C ARG A 99 -6.92 1.08 -1.81
N TRP A 100 -6.44 2.21 -1.28
CA TRP A 100 -6.81 2.70 0.05
C TRP A 100 -7.52 4.04 0.08
N ILE A 101 -7.45 4.83 -0.99
CA ILE A 101 -8.00 6.19 -1.03
C ILE A 101 -9.07 6.28 -2.12
N GLY A 102 -8.72 5.90 -3.35
CA GLY A 102 -9.66 5.91 -4.48
C GLY A 102 -8.99 6.12 -5.82
N TYR A 103 -9.79 6.14 -6.89
CA TYR A 103 -9.28 6.30 -8.25
C TYR A 103 -8.76 7.71 -8.55
N VAL A 104 -9.55 8.75 -8.26
CA VAL A 104 -9.18 10.14 -8.56
C VAL A 104 -7.91 10.56 -7.80
N PRO A 105 -7.76 10.28 -6.49
CA PRO A 105 -6.52 10.60 -5.78
C PRO A 105 -5.31 9.82 -6.30
N ALA A 106 -5.49 8.58 -6.76
CA ALA A 106 -4.40 7.80 -7.37
C ALA A 106 -3.92 8.42 -8.68
N LEU A 107 -4.86 8.90 -9.51
CA LEU A 107 -4.55 9.61 -10.73
C LEU A 107 -3.83 10.93 -10.46
N ALA A 108 -4.35 11.73 -9.54
CA ALA A 108 -3.72 13.00 -9.16
C ALA A 108 -2.30 12.79 -8.60
N ALA A 109 -2.12 11.87 -7.64
CA ALA A 109 -0.82 11.59 -7.04
C ALA A 109 0.18 10.99 -8.04
N GLY A 110 -0.28 10.08 -8.90
CA GLY A 110 0.55 9.48 -9.94
C GLY A 110 1.03 10.50 -10.97
N ILE A 111 0.14 11.35 -11.49
CA ILE A 111 0.51 12.43 -12.41
C ILE A 111 1.46 13.40 -11.73
N TRP A 112 1.14 13.84 -10.50
CA TRP A 112 1.98 14.78 -9.75
C TRP A 112 3.41 14.27 -9.58
N LEU A 113 3.58 13.01 -9.17
CA LEU A 113 4.92 12.44 -9.01
C LEU A 113 5.61 12.17 -10.36
N ALA A 114 4.84 11.84 -11.40
CA ALA A 114 5.37 11.63 -12.73
C ALA A 114 6.04 12.89 -13.30
N VAL A 115 5.47 14.08 -13.06
CA VAL A 115 5.91 15.34 -13.70
C VAL A 115 6.57 16.34 -12.76
N THR A 116 6.62 16.08 -11.45
CA THR A 116 7.28 17.00 -10.50
C THR A 116 8.74 17.22 -10.91
N PRO A 117 9.20 18.47 -11.12
CA PRO A 117 10.54 18.75 -11.65
C PRO A 117 11.67 18.11 -10.86
N TRP A 118 11.61 18.19 -9.52
CA TRP A 118 12.61 17.60 -8.65
C TRP A 118 12.66 16.07 -8.73
N ALA A 119 11.50 15.42 -8.81
CA ALA A 119 11.41 13.96 -8.93
C ALA A 119 11.85 13.45 -10.32
N VAL A 120 11.84 14.32 -11.33
CA VAL A 120 12.41 14.03 -12.65
C VAL A 120 13.92 14.24 -12.61
N LEU A 121 14.38 15.39 -12.14
CA LEU A 121 15.81 15.75 -12.06
C LEU A 121 16.62 14.70 -11.27
N TYR A 122 16.19 14.37 -10.05
CA TYR A 122 16.84 13.38 -9.18
C TYR A 122 16.49 11.92 -9.54
N SER A 123 15.92 11.67 -10.72
CA SER A 123 15.76 10.31 -11.24
C SER A 123 16.57 10.08 -12.52
N ARG A 124 17.40 11.07 -12.87
CA ARG A 124 18.20 11.14 -14.09
C ARG A 124 19.69 11.36 -13.80
N LYS A 125 20.14 11.04 -12.59
CA LYS A 125 21.54 11.16 -12.17
C LYS A 125 22.04 9.84 -11.59
N ILE A 126 23.36 9.62 -11.66
CA ILE A 126 24.01 8.41 -11.12
C ILE A 126 24.43 8.70 -9.68
N TRP A 127 23.47 8.62 -8.77
CA TRP A 127 23.76 8.79 -7.35
C TRP A 127 22.89 7.88 -6.47
N ALA A 128 23.32 7.70 -5.22
CA ALA A 128 22.68 6.76 -4.31
C ALA A 128 21.20 7.10 -4.09
N GLN A 129 20.93 8.36 -3.76
CA GLN A 129 19.62 8.85 -3.37
C GLN A 129 18.62 8.84 -4.52
N ASP A 130 19.10 8.89 -5.77
CA ASP A 130 18.28 9.10 -6.96
C ASP A 130 17.37 7.91 -7.27
N TYR A 131 17.63 6.72 -6.73
CA TYR A 131 16.76 5.55 -6.85
C TYR A 131 16.10 5.15 -5.51
N MET A 132 16.22 5.95 -4.45
CA MET A 132 15.70 5.61 -3.13
C MET A 132 14.16 5.58 -3.07
N LEU A 133 13.50 6.51 -3.78
CA LEU A 133 12.06 6.71 -3.73
C LEU A 133 11.22 5.42 -3.97
N PRO A 134 11.45 4.62 -5.03
CA PRO A 134 10.70 3.39 -5.24
C PRO A 134 10.79 2.42 -4.06
N PHE A 135 11.95 2.31 -3.39
CA PHE A 135 12.11 1.44 -2.22
C PHE A 135 11.33 1.95 -1.02
N LEU A 136 11.31 3.28 -0.79
CA LEU A 136 10.45 3.88 0.23
C LEU A 136 8.97 3.62 -0.03
N LEU A 137 8.53 3.70 -1.30
CA LEU A 137 7.15 3.44 -1.67
C LEU A 137 6.79 1.96 -1.52
N VAL A 138 7.70 1.03 -1.84
CA VAL A 138 7.51 -0.41 -1.60
C VAL A 138 7.43 -0.70 -0.09
N ALA A 139 8.31 -0.10 0.72
CA ALA A 139 8.25 -0.22 2.18
C ALA A 139 6.94 0.32 2.74
N LEU A 140 6.47 1.47 2.26
CA LEU A 140 5.17 2.04 2.62
C LEU A 140 4.01 1.12 2.21
N ALA A 141 4.06 0.55 1.01
CA ALA A 141 3.03 -0.40 0.56
C ALA A 141 2.98 -1.63 1.48
N ALA A 142 4.13 -2.21 1.82
CA ALA A 142 4.27 -3.34 2.73
C ALA A 142 3.72 -2.99 4.12
N ALA A 143 4.06 -1.82 4.66
CA ALA A 143 3.53 -1.31 5.93
C ALA A 143 1.99 -1.20 5.92
N LEU A 144 1.42 -0.63 4.84
CA LEU A 144 -0.02 -0.43 4.72
C LEU A 144 -0.79 -1.74 4.54
N TRP A 145 -0.24 -2.71 3.80
CA TRP A 145 -0.80 -4.06 3.75
C TRP A 145 -0.72 -4.78 5.10
N GLY A 146 0.36 -4.55 5.85
CA GLY A 146 0.52 -5.05 7.21
C GLY A 146 -0.53 -4.50 8.17
N TRP A 147 -0.61 -3.18 8.24
CA TRP A 147 -1.48 -2.46 9.15
C TRP A 147 -2.95 -2.50 8.73
N LYS A 148 -3.30 -1.86 7.61
CA LYS A 148 -4.70 -1.75 7.17
C LYS A 148 -5.22 -3.05 6.56
N GLY A 149 -4.35 -3.83 5.92
CA GLY A 149 -4.72 -5.11 5.30
C GLY A 149 -4.78 -6.30 6.28
N GLY A 150 -4.34 -6.12 7.53
CA GLY A 150 -4.31 -7.17 8.55
C GLY A 150 -3.28 -8.28 8.30
N ARG A 151 -2.38 -8.11 7.32
CA ARG A 151 -1.44 -9.12 6.87
C ARG A 151 -0.10 -8.98 7.58
N ARG A 152 0.12 -9.65 8.71
CA ARG A 152 1.36 -9.52 9.51
C ARG A 152 2.67 -9.64 8.70
N TRP A 153 2.67 -10.45 7.63
CA TRP A 153 3.81 -10.56 6.74
C TRP A 153 4.20 -9.24 6.06
N GLY A 154 3.27 -8.31 5.84
CA GLY A 154 3.56 -6.99 5.26
C GLY A 154 4.49 -6.16 6.15
N GLN A 155 4.33 -6.25 7.47
CA GLN A 155 5.26 -5.60 8.41
C GLN A 155 6.64 -6.26 8.38
N LEU A 156 6.70 -7.59 8.25
CA LEU A 156 7.97 -8.30 8.12
C LEU A 156 8.67 -8.00 6.79
N ALA A 157 7.92 -7.93 5.69
CA ALA A 157 8.43 -7.63 4.35
C ALA A 157 8.94 -6.18 4.23
N MET A 158 8.44 -5.25 5.04
CA MET A 158 8.93 -3.88 5.10
C MET A 158 10.38 -3.80 5.59
N LEU A 159 10.75 -4.64 6.57
CA LEU A 159 12.07 -4.59 7.21
C LEU A 159 13.26 -4.73 6.25
N PRO A 160 13.35 -5.77 5.39
CA PRO A 160 14.47 -5.90 4.46
C PRO A 160 14.53 -4.73 3.47
N VAL A 161 13.39 -4.19 3.04
CA VAL A 161 13.35 -3.03 2.13
C VAL A 161 13.87 -1.77 2.82
N MET A 162 13.56 -1.58 4.10
CA MET A 162 14.08 -0.47 4.89
C MET A 162 15.57 -0.62 5.21
N LEU A 163 16.02 -1.83 5.55
CA LEU A 163 17.44 -2.11 5.76
C LEU A 163 18.22 -1.86 4.47
N PHE A 164 17.68 -2.27 3.32
CA PHE A 164 18.26 -1.93 2.04
C PHE A 164 18.26 -0.41 1.81
N GLY A 165 17.14 0.27 2.07
CA GLY A 165 17.02 1.73 1.98
C GLY A 165 17.99 2.49 2.89
N MET A 166 18.29 1.97 4.08
CA MET A 166 19.32 2.51 4.98
C MET A 166 20.70 2.55 4.32
N GLN A 167 21.04 1.48 3.60
CA GLN A 167 22.31 1.39 2.90
C GLN A 167 22.39 2.37 1.72
N ILE A 168 21.25 2.84 1.22
CA ILE A 168 21.21 3.91 0.22
C ILE A 168 21.42 5.26 0.92
N HIS A 169 20.61 5.53 1.95
CA HIS A 169 20.61 6.79 2.68
C HIS A 169 19.89 6.65 4.03
N PHE A 170 20.27 7.44 5.04
CA PHE A 170 19.64 7.40 6.35
C PHE A 170 18.12 7.70 6.32
N ALA A 171 17.65 8.41 5.30
CA ALA A 171 16.23 8.67 5.06
C ALA A 171 15.40 7.39 4.89
N GLY A 172 16.03 6.23 4.59
CA GLY A 172 15.41 4.91 4.64
C GLY A 172 14.70 4.59 5.97
N TRP A 173 15.14 5.21 7.07
CA TRP A 173 14.56 5.04 8.42
C TRP A 173 13.33 5.91 8.68
N ALA A 174 12.96 6.82 7.77
CA ALA A 174 11.80 7.70 7.97
C ALA A 174 10.49 6.93 8.19
N LEU A 175 10.41 5.67 7.75
CA LEU A 175 9.21 4.84 7.86
C LEU A 175 9.18 3.93 9.11
N VAL A 176 10.21 3.95 9.97
CA VAL A 176 10.27 3.09 11.18
C VAL A 176 9.02 3.20 12.06
N PRO A 177 8.45 4.39 12.31
CA PRO A 177 7.24 4.50 13.13
C PRO A 177 6.06 3.66 12.61
N LEU A 178 5.96 3.42 11.30
CA LEU A 178 4.88 2.64 10.69
C LEU A 178 4.95 1.15 11.04
N PHE A 179 6.13 0.63 11.39
CA PHE A 179 6.30 -0.78 11.75
C PHE A 179 5.54 -1.17 13.02
N ARG A 180 5.33 -0.22 13.95
CA ARG A 180 4.69 -0.47 15.26
C ARG A 180 3.21 -0.11 15.31
N MET A 181 2.67 0.55 14.29
CA MET A 181 1.30 1.07 14.31
C MET A 181 0.22 -0.01 14.45
N ASP A 182 0.45 -1.21 13.90
CA ASP A 182 -0.50 -2.31 13.98
C ASP A 182 -0.67 -2.85 15.42
N ARG A 183 0.40 -2.88 16.21
CA ARG A 183 0.38 -3.33 17.60
C ARG A 183 -0.27 -2.30 18.51
N MET A 184 0.01 -1.01 18.30
CA MET A 184 -0.57 0.08 19.08
C MET A 184 -2.10 0.16 18.88
N ALA A 185 -2.56 0.09 17.63
CA ALA A 185 -3.99 0.11 17.33
C ALA A 185 -4.75 -1.09 17.94
N ARG A 186 -4.16 -2.28 17.88
CA ARG A 186 -4.76 -3.48 18.50
C ARG A 186 -4.75 -3.41 20.03
N ALA A 187 -3.66 -2.93 20.63
CA ALA A 187 -3.56 -2.75 22.07
C ALA A 187 -4.63 -1.76 22.59
N GLN A 188 -4.84 -0.64 21.90
CA GLN A 188 -5.90 0.31 22.23
C GLN A 188 -7.30 -0.31 22.08
N SER A 189 -7.55 -1.08 21.01
CA SER A 189 -8.84 -1.75 20.82
C SER A 189 -9.15 -2.81 21.88
N ASN A 190 -8.12 -3.54 22.35
CA ASN A 190 -8.29 -4.55 23.39
C ASN A 190 -8.47 -3.91 24.78
N ALA A 191 -7.81 -2.79 25.05
CA ALA A 191 -7.94 -2.04 26.31
C ALA A 191 -9.31 -1.35 26.46
N SER A 192 -9.99 -1.06 25.35
CA SER A 192 -11.31 -0.43 25.31
C SER A 192 -12.48 -1.42 25.19
N ALA A 193 -12.20 -2.72 25.09
CA ALA A 193 -13.24 -3.74 25.07
C ALA A 193 -13.93 -3.83 26.45
N PRO A 194 -15.27 -3.66 26.54
CA PRO A 194 -15.95 -3.70 27.84
C PRO A 194 -15.78 -5.09 28.44
N VAL A 195 -15.42 -5.14 29.72
CA VAL A 195 -15.32 -6.35 30.55
C VAL A 195 -16.70 -7.03 30.61
N ARG A 196 -17.02 -7.83 29.58
CA ARG A 196 -18.30 -8.57 29.46
C ARG A 196 -18.36 -9.80 30.37
N SER A 197 -17.31 -10.08 31.15
CA SER A 197 -17.21 -11.28 31.98
C SER A 197 -17.93 -11.18 33.33
N GLU A 198 -18.12 -9.98 33.91
CA GLU A 198 -18.70 -9.89 35.26
C GLU A 198 -20.23 -9.86 35.31
N HIS A 199 -20.90 -9.29 34.30
CA HIS A 199 -22.37 -9.27 34.27
C HIS A 199 -23.02 -10.61 33.92
N ARG A 200 -22.31 -11.53 33.26
CA ARG A 200 -22.83 -12.87 32.94
C ARG A 200 -22.66 -13.86 34.10
N ALA A 201 -21.66 -13.66 34.97
CA ALA A 201 -21.47 -14.45 36.18
C ALA A 201 -22.52 -14.08 37.26
N ARG A 202 -22.82 -12.79 37.46
CA ARG A 202 -23.85 -12.35 38.41
C ARG A 202 -25.27 -12.78 38.04
N ARG A 203 -25.60 -12.92 36.75
CA ARG A 203 -26.91 -13.44 36.31
C ARG A 203 -27.07 -14.95 36.43
N ARG A 204 -25.98 -15.71 36.57
CA ARG A 204 -26.04 -17.17 36.80
C ARG A 204 -25.97 -17.56 38.29
N GLY A 205 -25.46 -16.69 39.16
CA GLY A 205 -25.42 -16.92 40.60
C GLY A 205 -26.75 -16.74 41.35
N ASN A 206 -27.74 -16.06 40.76
CA ASN A 206 -29.03 -15.76 41.42
C ASN A 206 -30.20 -16.68 40.99
N ALA A 207 -29.94 -17.77 40.27
CA ALA A 207 -30.98 -18.67 39.76
C ALA A 207 -31.19 -19.95 40.62
N ALA A 208 -30.58 -20.04 41.80
CA ALA A 208 -30.81 -21.15 42.71
C ALA A 208 -31.40 -20.61 44.02
N VAL A 209 -32.68 -20.89 44.24
CA VAL A 209 -33.41 -21.08 45.52
C VAL A 209 -34.86 -20.63 45.30
N TYR A 210 -35.71 -21.58 44.88
CA TYR A 210 -37.11 -21.62 45.26
C TYR A 210 -37.53 -23.11 45.29
N PRO A 211 -38.04 -23.63 46.41
CA PRO A 211 -38.51 -25.01 46.48
C PRO A 211 -39.83 -25.15 45.73
N ARG A 212 -39.92 -26.13 44.83
CA ARG A 212 -41.18 -26.53 44.17
C ARG A 212 -42.05 -27.29 45.17
N THR A 213 -43.22 -26.76 45.48
CA THR A 213 -44.31 -27.50 46.14
C THR A 213 -45.19 -28.19 45.09
N HIS A 214 -45.53 -29.45 45.40
CA HIS A 214 -46.60 -30.27 44.80
C HIS A 214 -47.93 -29.46 44.73
N THR A 215 -48.90 -29.68 43.84
CA THR A 215 -49.49 -30.96 43.40
C THR A 215 -50.41 -30.68 42.19
N ASP A 216 -50.30 -31.50 41.15
CA ASP A 216 -51.30 -31.66 40.08
C ASP A 216 -52.58 -32.31 40.63
N LEU A 217 -53.75 -31.82 40.20
CA LEU A 217 -55.00 -32.59 40.05
C LEU A 217 -56.10 -31.68 39.47
N ALA A 218 -56.31 -31.73 38.14
CA ALA A 218 -57.59 -31.36 37.53
C ALA A 218 -57.77 -32.06 36.18
N ARG A 219 -58.71 -33.00 36.16
CA ARG A 219 -59.19 -33.76 35.01
C ARG A 219 -59.91 -32.85 34.00
N ARG A 220 -59.71 -33.10 32.70
CA ARG A 220 -60.62 -32.70 31.60
C ARG A 220 -61.89 -33.59 31.59
N PRO A 221 -63.01 -33.14 31.02
CA PRO A 221 -63.30 -33.34 29.58
C PRO A 221 -63.86 -32.06 28.92
N ASP A 222 -63.45 -31.70 27.70
CA ASP A 222 -63.95 -32.17 26.39
C ASP A 222 -65.41 -31.76 26.10
N THR A 223 -65.59 -30.76 25.23
CA THR A 223 -66.70 -30.65 24.28
C THR A 223 -66.45 -29.56 23.23
N ASP A 224 -66.46 -30.00 21.97
CA ASP A 224 -67.18 -29.44 20.82
C ASP A 224 -66.67 -28.25 19.96
N ARG A 225 -66.41 -28.64 18.69
CA ARG A 225 -66.73 -27.98 17.38
C ARG A 225 -65.99 -26.67 17.05
N GLY A 226 -65.42 -26.45 15.87
CA GLY A 226 -65.49 -27.12 14.58
C GLY A 226 -65.15 -26.10 13.47
N CYS A 227 -64.72 -26.59 12.30
CA CYS A 227 -64.63 -25.89 11.00
C CYS A 227 -63.46 -24.90 10.78
N ARG A 228 -62.55 -25.21 9.84
CA ARG A 228 -62.63 -24.74 8.43
C ARG A 228 -61.42 -25.14 7.56
N PHE A 229 -61.76 -25.69 6.39
CA PHE A 229 -61.22 -25.40 5.05
C PHE A 229 -59.71 -25.55 4.74
N THR A 230 -59.38 -26.71 4.18
CA THR A 230 -58.87 -26.95 2.81
C THR A 230 -57.98 -25.93 2.07
N GLN A 231 -56.98 -26.53 1.40
CA GLN A 231 -56.42 -26.18 0.06
C GLN A 231 -55.61 -24.89 -0.07
N ARG A 232 -54.71 -24.72 -1.03
CA ARG A 232 -53.80 -25.54 -1.86
C ARG A 232 -53.02 -24.46 -2.65
N ARG A 233 -51.76 -24.79 -3.02
CA ARG A 233 -51.04 -24.28 -4.21
C ARG A 233 -50.80 -22.76 -4.36
N GLY A 234 -49.55 -22.45 -4.69
CA GLY A 234 -49.28 -21.93 -6.03
C GLY A 234 -48.63 -20.55 -6.13
N SER A 235 -47.51 -20.55 -6.85
CA SER A 235 -47.11 -19.56 -7.86
C SER A 235 -46.79 -18.13 -7.45
N GLY A 236 -45.56 -17.73 -7.81
CA GLY A 236 -45.34 -16.58 -8.68
C GLY A 236 -45.28 -15.22 -8.01
N TRP A 237 -44.06 -14.66 -7.91
CA TRP A 237 -43.89 -13.21 -7.79
C TRP A 237 -43.01 -12.69 -8.92
N VAL A 238 -43.70 -12.26 -9.98
CA VAL A 238 -43.22 -11.36 -11.02
C VAL A 238 -43.56 -9.93 -10.60
N GLY A 239 -42.58 -9.04 -10.66
CA GLY A 239 -42.76 -7.63 -11.02
C GLY A 239 -43.05 -6.63 -9.89
N ARG A 240 -42.15 -5.64 -9.74
CA ARG A 240 -42.37 -4.25 -10.19
C ARG A 240 -41.16 -3.37 -9.87
N LYS A 241 -40.57 -2.76 -10.89
CA LYS A 241 -39.74 -1.54 -10.78
C LYS A 241 -40.65 -0.30 -10.77
N PRO A 242 -40.41 0.72 -9.94
CA PRO A 242 -40.95 2.05 -10.17
C PRO A 242 -40.07 2.82 -11.16
N ARG A 243 -40.72 3.48 -12.13
CA ARG A 243 -40.10 4.41 -13.08
C ARG A 243 -39.96 5.81 -12.47
N LEU A 244 -38.92 6.49 -12.96
CA LEU A 244 -38.65 7.92 -13.11
C LEU A 244 -39.81 8.89 -12.84
N HIS A 245 -39.49 9.95 -12.09
CA HIS A 245 -40.12 11.27 -12.19
C HIS A 245 -39.03 12.32 -12.48
N GLN A 246 -39.07 12.89 -13.69
CA GLN A 246 -38.64 14.27 -13.99
C GLN A 246 -39.91 15.11 -14.13
N PRO A 247 -39.90 16.38 -13.70
CA PRO A 247 -40.22 17.49 -14.62
C PRO A 247 -39.49 18.81 -14.24
N PRO A 248 -39.76 19.95 -14.91
CA PRO A 248 -39.66 20.23 -16.34
C PRO A 248 -38.62 21.33 -16.66
N ASP A 249 -38.21 21.36 -17.93
CA ASP A 249 -37.51 22.45 -18.62
C ASP A 249 -38.43 23.67 -18.73
N ASP A 250 -37.98 24.85 -18.26
CA ASP A 250 -38.65 26.12 -18.54
C ASP A 250 -37.63 27.07 -19.20
N ARG A 251 -37.77 27.18 -20.52
CA ARG A 251 -37.13 28.22 -21.34
C ARG A 251 -37.95 29.49 -21.25
N ARG A 252 -37.36 30.60 -20.79
CA ARG A 252 -37.64 31.98 -21.24
C ARG A 252 -36.33 32.78 -21.14
N ARG A 253 -35.85 33.33 -22.27
CA ARG A 253 -35.96 34.77 -22.64
C ARG A 253 -35.31 35.63 -21.55
N ASP A 254 -34.17 36.27 -21.73
CA ASP A 254 -33.71 37.10 -22.85
C ASP A 254 -32.18 37.05 -23.03
#